data_AF-A0A4P9WI96-F1
#
_entry.id   AF-A0A4P9WI96-F1
#
_cell.length_a   1.000
_cell.length_b   1.000
_cell.length_c   1.000
_cell.angle_alpha   90.00
_cell.angle_beta   90.00
_cell.angle_gamma   90.00
#
_symmetry.space_group_name_H-M   'P 1'
#
loop_
_entity.id
_entity.type
_entity.pdbx_description
1 polymer ?
#
loop_
_entity_poly.entity_id
_entity_poly.type
_entity_poly.pdbx_seq_one_letter_code
_entity_poly.pdbx_strand_id
1 'polypeptide(L)'
;MSGGYGGYGGYSGGGGGGGGGAYGGNGGGGGGGNFGGGGGGGSYGGRGGGNMGGFVSSPSGNPYGGGSQGAGSPSDRGKGGNKPQSLRPLTIKQFHGAKQSTPDQPFVVSDHELSQVSIIGRINSVQTLATHIIYVLDDGTGTVEVKKFLDASDDQDFEAAQRDEYHEGTCVKVIGSVRAFSNRMNIVVFNMRPVDSIDEVTFHMLDAIHTHLQLTRGPLGGPPAAEPQATSSSRPSTTYENSAYQQYQQHESRATDGFTNIQRQIVEFARRFSHTAEGAYIPEAVHALRAHGSEKEIRDAINWLQEEGNLYAVADDDHFKTTDS
;
A
#
# COMPACT_ATOMS: atom_id res chain seq x y z
N MET A 1 -8.64 62.41 -35.51
CA MET A 1 -8.15 63.58 -36.29
C MET A 1 -6.64 63.66 -36.10
N SER A 2 -5.85 63.72 -37.18
CA SER A 2 -4.39 64.02 -37.24
C SER A 2 -3.42 63.17 -36.39
N GLY A 3 -2.25 62.69 -36.85
CA GLY A 3 -1.66 62.72 -38.20
C GLY A 3 -0.12 62.74 -38.19
N GLY A 4 0.54 61.81 -38.91
CA GLY A 4 1.96 61.87 -39.32
C GLY A 4 3.03 61.50 -38.26
N TYR A 5 4.28 61.17 -38.59
CA TYR A 5 4.98 60.98 -39.90
C TYR A 5 6.26 60.11 -39.74
N GLY A 6 6.60 59.32 -40.77
CA GLY A 6 7.98 58.96 -41.22
C GLY A 6 8.88 58.04 -40.34
N GLY A 7 9.79 57.22 -40.88
CA GLY A 7 9.99 56.77 -42.28
C GLY A 7 11.42 56.81 -42.84
N TYR A 8 12.24 55.77 -42.59
CA TYR A 8 13.51 55.42 -43.26
C TYR A 8 13.85 53.95 -42.85
N GLY A 9 14.28 52.99 -43.69
CA GLY A 9 15.11 52.97 -44.90
C GLY A 9 16.45 52.27 -44.57
N GLY A 10 17.02 51.31 -45.31
CA GLY A 10 16.60 50.61 -46.53
C GLY A 10 17.78 50.25 -47.44
N TYR A 11 18.42 49.07 -47.27
CA TYR A 11 19.56 48.57 -48.07
C TYR A 11 19.95 47.11 -47.71
N SER A 12 20.72 46.33 -48.50
CA SER A 12 20.69 46.00 -49.95
C SER A 12 21.81 45.01 -50.33
N GLY A 13 21.52 43.96 -51.13
CA GLY A 13 22.50 42.99 -51.68
C GLY A 13 22.63 41.70 -50.83
N GLY A 14 22.73 40.48 -51.35
CA GLY A 14 23.11 39.98 -52.69
C GLY A 14 24.58 39.52 -52.70
N GLY A 15 25.02 38.36 -53.20
CA GLY A 15 24.34 37.19 -53.80
C GLY A 15 25.40 36.19 -54.36
N GLY A 16 25.03 34.91 -54.63
CA GLY A 16 25.92 33.87 -55.18
C GLY A 16 26.97 33.28 -54.21
N GLY A 17 27.57 32.09 -54.43
CA GLY A 17 27.33 31.05 -55.43
C GLY A 17 28.58 30.19 -55.75
N GLY A 18 28.48 28.85 -55.65
CA GLY A 18 29.29 27.88 -56.43
C GLY A 18 30.56 27.24 -55.82
N GLY A 19 30.71 25.91 -56.04
CA GLY A 19 31.96 25.13 -55.98
C GLY A 19 32.41 24.64 -54.58
N GLY A 20 33.05 23.46 -54.40
CA GLY A 20 33.39 22.36 -55.33
C GLY A 20 34.63 21.55 -54.89
N GLY A 21 34.61 20.20 -55.02
CA GLY A 21 35.72 19.27 -54.67
C GLY A 21 35.38 18.38 -53.45
N ALA A 22 35.36 17.03 -53.50
CA ALA A 22 36.44 16.06 -53.79
C ALA A 22 37.56 16.10 -52.72
N TYR A 23 38.10 15.00 -52.16
CA TYR A 23 38.41 13.67 -52.72
C TYR A 23 38.68 12.60 -51.61
N GLY A 24 38.72 11.31 -51.98
CA GLY A 24 39.34 10.21 -51.20
C GLY A 24 38.45 9.53 -50.13
N GLY A 25 38.19 8.22 -50.15
CA GLY A 25 38.67 7.16 -51.03
C GLY A 25 39.81 6.34 -50.43
N ASN A 26 39.49 5.33 -49.61
CA ASN A 26 40.36 4.18 -49.36
C ASN A 26 39.51 2.93 -49.16
N GLY A 27 40.01 1.78 -49.62
CA GLY A 27 39.37 0.48 -49.41
C GLY A 27 40.38 -0.65 -49.60
N GLY A 28 39.96 -1.88 -49.28
CA GLY A 28 40.64 -3.10 -49.72
C GLY A 28 41.09 -4.06 -48.61
N GLY A 29 40.68 -5.33 -48.79
CA GLY A 29 41.30 -6.51 -48.17
C GLY A 29 40.77 -6.90 -46.77
N GLY A 30 40.50 -8.17 -46.44
CA GLY A 30 40.52 -9.39 -47.26
C GLY A 30 41.21 -10.58 -46.57
N GLY A 31 40.48 -11.69 -46.38
CA GLY A 31 40.98 -12.97 -45.85
C GLY A 31 40.99 -13.07 -44.31
N GLY A 32 40.86 -14.25 -43.68
CA GLY A 32 40.58 -15.58 -44.21
C GLY A 32 41.30 -16.71 -43.43
N GLY A 33 40.58 -17.78 -43.05
CA GLY A 33 41.13 -19.01 -42.43
C GLY A 33 41.47 -18.87 -40.92
N ASN A 34 40.94 -19.64 -39.96
CA ASN A 34 40.71 -21.09 -39.77
C ASN A 34 41.88 -21.81 -39.04
N PHE A 35 41.53 -22.92 -38.35
CA PHE A 35 42.35 -23.80 -37.50
C PHE A 35 42.77 -23.18 -36.15
N GLY A 36 42.64 -23.85 -34.99
CA GLY A 36 42.06 -25.16 -34.60
C GLY A 36 41.95 -25.18 -33.06
N GLY A 37 41.49 -26.22 -32.36
CA GLY A 37 41.09 -27.57 -32.74
C GLY A 37 41.33 -28.52 -31.56
N GLY A 38 40.32 -29.32 -31.18
CA GLY A 38 40.40 -30.34 -30.13
C GLY A 38 40.04 -29.85 -28.70
N GLY A 39 39.39 -30.66 -27.85
CA GLY A 39 38.84 -32.00 -28.08
C GLY A 39 38.86 -32.87 -26.81
N GLY A 40 37.78 -33.63 -26.57
CA GLY A 40 37.64 -34.55 -25.43
C GLY A 40 37.19 -33.86 -24.14
N GLY A 41 36.16 -34.31 -23.41
CA GLY A 41 35.33 -35.51 -23.53
C GLY A 41 35.71 -36.58 -22.51
N GLY A 42 34.71 -37.21 -21.88
CA GLY A 42 34.90 -38.34 -20.97
C GLY A 42 34.21 -38.16 -19.61
N SER A 43 33.10 -38.87 -19.41
CA SER A 43 32.37 -38.91 -18.15
C SER A 43 32.67 -40.21 -17.39
N TYR A 44 33.07 -40.08 -16.12
CA TYR A 44 32.98 -41.06 -15.04
C TYR A 44 33.17 -40.27 -13.73
N GLY A 45 32.64 -40.62 -12.56
CA GLY A 45 31.80 -41.74 -12.17
C GLY A 45 32.13 -42.13 -10.71
N GLY A 46 31.13 -42.21 -9.82
CA GLY A 46 31.29 -42.90 -8.52
C GLY A 46 31.67 -42.07 -7.29
N ARG A 47 30.65 -41.75 -6.47
CA ARG A 47 30.60 -41.83 -4.99
C ARG A 47 31.90 -41.67 -4.16
N GLY A 48 31.86 -40.68 -3.25
CA GLY A 48 31.95 -40.99 -1.80
C GLY A 48 32.98 -40.23 -0.95
N GLY A 49 32.50 -39.56 0.11
CA GLY A 49 33.23 -39.42 1.39
C GLY A 49 33.71 -38.02 1.79
N GLY A 50 33.18 -37.52 2.92
CA GLY A 50 33.98 -36.78 3.91
C GLY A 50 33.86 -35.26 3.99
N ASN A 51 33.33 -34.79 5.12
CA ASN A 51 33.65 -33.54 5.84
C ASN A 51 33.54 -32.17 5.13
N MET A 52 32.56 -31.33 5.52
CA MET A 52 32.59 -30.35 6.64
C MET A 52 33.17 -28.98 6.23
N GLY A 53 32.36 -27.93 6.36
CA GLY A 53 32.72 -26.54 6.08
C GLY A 53 31.80 -25.58 6.82
N GLY A 54 31.81 -25.63 8.16
CA GLY A 54 31.00 -24.80 9.04
C GLY A 54 31.73 -23.54 9.52
N PHE A 55 30.92 -22.51 9.79
CA PHE A 55 31.23 -21.22 10.40
C PHE A 55 32.32 -21.27 11.50
N VAL A 56 33.28 -20.33 11.48
CA VAL A 56 34.27 -20.16 12.56
C VAL A 56 34.38 -18.68 12.96
N SER A 57 33.89 -18.35 14.15
CA SER A 57 34.14 -17.05 14.79
C SER A 57 35.49 -17.09 15.52
N SER A 58 36.37 -16.12 15.28
CA SER A 58 37.68 -16.02 15.96
C SER A 58 37.55 -15.37 17.35
N PRO A 59 38.05 -16.01 18.43
CA PRO A 59 38.20 -15.37 19.73
C PRO A 59 39.67 -14.98 19.98
N SER A 60 39.98 -13.68 19.89
CA SER A 60 41.28 -13.13 20.31
C SER A 60 41.10 -12.24 21.55
N GLY A 61 41.22 -12.84 22.73
CA GLY A 61 41.28 -12.10 23.99
C GLY A 61 42.70 -11.57 24.26
N ASN A 62 42.80 -10.46 24.99
CA ASN A 62 44.05 -10.04 25.62
C ASN A 62 43.77 -9.65 27.09
N PRO A 63 44.58 -10.09 28.07
CA PRO A 63 44.28 -9.93 29.49
C PRO A 63 44.90 -8.64 30.07
N TYR A 64 44.22 -7.99 31.03
CA TYR A 64 44.78 -7.40 32.28
C TYR A 64 43.78 -6.43 32.95
N GLY A 65 43.35 -6.74 34.19
CA GLY A 65 42.66 -5.83 35.13
C GLY A 65 41.21 -5.46 34.81
N GLY A 66 40.29 -5.31 35.77
CA GLY A 66 40.38 -5.59 37.21
C GLY A 66 39.15 -5.06 37.97
N GLY A 67 38.39 -5.95 38.60
CA GLY A 67 37.45 -5.71 39.73
C GLY A 67 36.42 -4.56 39.68
N SER A 68 35.12 -4.90 39.62
CA SER A 68 34.14 -4.53 40.65
C SER A 68 32.76 -5.10 40.32
N GLN A 69 31.98 -5.46 41.34
CA GLN A 69 30.62 -6.00 41.19
C GLN A 69 29.60 -4.86 41.03
N GLY A 70 28.64 -5.04 40.13
CA GLY A 70 27.54 -4.10 39.93
C GLY A 70 26.39 -4.76 39.18
N ALA A 71 25.42 -5.29 39.94
CA ALA A 71 24.20 -5.83 39.36
C ALA A 71 23.32 -4.67 38.86
N GLY A 72 23.23 -4.51 37.55
CA GLY A 72 22.35 -3.55 36.88
C GLY A 72 21.72 -4.20 35.66
N SER A 73 20.38 -4.24 35.63
CA SER A 73 19.63 -4.81 34.51
C SER A 73 20.01 -4.12 33.19
N PRO A 74 20.15 -4.86 32.06
CA PRO A 74 20.41 -4.25 30.77
C PRO A 74 19.23 -3.36 30.36
N SER A 75 19.37 -2.05 30.55
CA SER A 75 18.40 -1.07 30.08
C SER A 75 18.38 -1.09 28.55
N ASP A 76 17.19 -1.29 27.99
CA ASP A 76 16.94 -1.38 26.55
C ASP A 76 17.53 -0.16 25.80
N ARG A 77 18.61 -0.40 25.06
CA ARG A 77 19.25 0.59 24.18
C ARG A 77 19.67 -0.07 22.89
N GLY A 78 19.00 0.32 21.80
CA GLY A 78 19.61 0.26 20.47
C GLY A 78 19.25 -0.93 19.60
N LYS A 79 18.14 -1.65 19.85
CA LYS A 79 17.44 -2.28 18.72
C LYS A 79 16.77 -1.18 17.90
N GLY A 80 17.51 -0.65 16.92
CA GLY A 80 16.96 0.08 15.78
C GLY A 80 16.13 -0.88 14.91
N GLY A 81 15.04 -1.40 15.47
CA GLY A 81 14.09 -2.22 14.76
C GLY A 81 13.45 -1.37 13.66
N ASN A 82 13.52 -1.86 12.44
CA ASN A 82 12.90 -1.22 11.29
C ASN A 82 11.39 -1.11 11.56
N LYS A 83 10.92 0.08 11.98
CA LYS A 83 9.51 0.30 12.29
C LYS A 83 8.69 -0.06 11.05
N PRO A 84 7.62 -0.87 11.16
CA PRO A 84 6.78 -1.20 10.01
C PRO A 84 6.15 0.07 9.47
N GLN A 85 6.61 0.53 8.31
CA GLN A 85 6.00 1.66 7.62
C GLN A 85 4.67 1.22 7.01
N SER A 86 3.59 1.84 7.45
CA SER A 86 2.27 1.61 6.86
C SER A 86 2.11 2.45 5.60
N LEU A 87 1.65 1.81 4.53
CA LEU A 87 1.08 2.46 3.35
C LEU A 87 -0.41 2.62 3.59
N ARG A 88 -0.93 3.85 3.60
CA ARG A 88 -2.36 4.11 3.82
C ARG A 88 -3.03 4.74 2.59
N PRO A 89 -4.13 4.17 2.07
CA PRO A 89 -4.98 4.85 1.11
C PRO A 89 -5.68 6.02 1.82
N LEU A 90 -5.59 7.21 1.24
CA LEU A 90 -6.26 8.41 1.76
C LEU A 90 -6.91 9.21 0.62
N THR A 91 -7.94 9.97 0.97
CA THR A 91 -8.36 11.16 0.22
C THR A 91 -7.42 12.33 0.51
N ILE A 92 -7.31 13.29 -0.40
CA ILE A 92 -6.50 14.50 -0.22
C ILE A 92 -7.02 15.33 0.97
N LYS A 93 -8.32 15.35 1.22
CA LYS A 93 -8.90 15.99 2.42
C LYS A 93 -8.46 15.32 3.72
N GLN A 94 -8.38 13.99 3.78
CA GLN A 94 -7.83 13.29 4.95
C GLN A 94 -6.33 13.55 5.10
N PHE A 95 -5.57 13.60 3.99
CA PHE A 95 -4.15 13.96 3.99
C PHE A 95 -3.93 15.35 4.62
N HIS A 96 -4.69 16.38 4.23
CA HIS A 96 -4.61 17.71 4.84
C HIS A 96 -5.08 17.75 6.30
N GLY A 97 -5.84 16.75 6.75
CA GLY A 97 -6.20 16.56 8.16
C GLY A 97 -5.08 15.97 9.02
N ALA A 98 -3.96 15.54 8.43
CA ALA A 98 -2.81 15.04 9.17
C ALA A 98 -2.12 16.16 9.97
N LYS A 99 -1.67 15.84 11.17
CA LYS A 99 -1.03 16.77 12.11
C LYS A 99 0.36 16.26 12.48
N GLN A 100 1.28 17.18 12.77
CA GLN A 100 2.62 16.88 13.26
C GLN A 100 2.87 17.74 14.50
N SER A 101 3.13 17.11 15.65
CA SER A 101 3.26 17.84 16.93
C SER A 101 4.56 18.64 17.03
N THR A 102 5.66 18.08 16.52
CA THR A 102 6.97 18.74 16.35
C THR A 102 7.65 18.19 15.10
N PRO A 103 8.64 18.88 14.50
CA PRO A 103 9.28 18.44 13.25
C PRO A 103 9.91 17.03 13.28
N ASP A 104 10.32 16.56 14.46
CA ASP A 104 10.94 15.24 14.66
C ASP A 104 9.92 14.11 14.97
N GLN A 105 8.66 14.46 15.23
CA GLN A 105 7.58 13.48 15.42
C GLN A 105 6.95 13.11 14.08
N PRO A 106 6.42 11.88 13.92
CA PRO A 106 5.77 11.49 12.69
C PRO A 106 4.44 12.26 12.50
N PHE A 107 3.95 12.27 11.27
CA PHE A 107 2.58 12.74 11.00
C PHE A 107 1.58 11.77 11.63
N VAL A 108 0.44 12.29 12.07
CA VAL A 108 -0.66 11.51 12.64
C VAL A 108 -1.95 11.91 11.94
N VAL A 109 -2.72 10.93 11.48
CA VAL A 109 -4.09 11.13 10.97
C VAL A 109 -5.00 10.03 11.46
N SER A 110 -6.18 10.42 11.97
CA SER A 110 -7.11 9.56 12.70
C SER A 110 -6.44 8.87 13.91
N ASP A 111 -5.57 9.58 14.63
CA ASP A 111 -4.79 9.10 15.79
C ASP A 111 -3.77 7.97 15.51
N HIS A 112 -3.53 7.63 14.24
CA HIS A 112 -2.50 6.65 13.81
C HIS A 112 -1.33 7.30 13.06
N GLU A 113 -0.13 6.73 13.20
CA GLU A 113 1.14 7.17 12.57
C GLU A 113 1.05 7.12 11.02
N LEU A 114 1.42 8.19 10.33
CA LEU A 114 1.37 8.33 8.87
C LEU A 114 2.80 8.44 8.31
N SER A 115 3.25 7.39 7.64
CA SER A 115 4.56 7.34 6.97
C SER A 115 4.44 7.43 5.44
N GLN A 116 3.63 6.54 4.85
CA GLN A 116 3.46 6.42 3.40
C GLN A 116 1.98 6.50 3.04
N VAL A 117 1.68 7.06 1.87
CA VAL A 117 0.32 7.24 1.36
C VAL A 117 0.18 6.67 -0.04
N SER A 118 -1.00 6.11 -0.32
CA SER A 118 -1.52 5.92 -1.67
C SER A 118 -2.60 6.99 -1.90
N ILE A 119 -2.55 7.68 -3.04
CA ILE A 119 -3.58 8.60 -3.51
C ILE A 119 -3.82 8.34 -5.00
N ILE A 120 -5.08 8.38 -5.43
CA ILE A 120 -5.44 8.51 -6.84
C ILE A 120 -6.03 9.90 -7.07
N GLY A 121 -5.56 10.60 -8.10
CA GLY A 121 -6.04 11.94 -8.46
C GLY A 121 -5.69 12.32 -9.89
N ARG A 122 -6.37 13.33 -10.40
CA ARG A 122 -6.11 13.96 -11.70
C ARG A 122 -5.01 15.00 -11.59
N ILE A 123 -4.08 15.02 -12.54
CA ILE A 123 -3.08 16.10 -12.66
C ILE A 123 -3.79 17.39 -13.12
N ASN A 124 -3.74 18.42 -12.29
CA ASN A 124 -4.24 19.77 -12.60
C ASN A 124 -3.14 20.74 -13.03
N SER A 125 -1.88 20.46 -12.69
CA SER A 125 -0.73 21.30 -13.06
C SER A 125 0.56 20.48 -13.02
N VAL A 126 1.47 20.76 -13.97
CA VAL A 126 2.83 20.19 -14.02
C VAL A 126 3.88 21.31 -14.04
N GLN A 127 4.85 21.25 -13.14
CA GLN A 127 6.02 22.14 -13.12
C GLN A 127 7.31 21.32 -13.05
N THR A 128 8.05 21.25 -14.16
CA THR A 128 9.39 20.64 -14.19
C THR A 128 10.44 21.61 -13.66
N LEU A 129 11.26 21.14 -12.72
CA LEU A 129 12.45 21.83 -12.20
C LEU A 129 13.69 20.95 -12.44
N ALA A 130 14.89 21.52 -12.31
CA ALA A 130 16.15 20.85 -12.67
C ALA A 130 16.49 19.54 -11.91
N THR A 131 15.77 19.23 -10.82
CA THR A 131 16.01 18.01 -10.00
C THR A 131 14.75 17.20 -9.72
N HIS A 132 13.57 17.74 -10.04
CA HIS A 132 12.28 17.11 -9.74
C HIS A 132 11.15 17.77 -10.52
N ILE A 133 10.07 17.01 -10.75
CA ILE A 133 8.80 17.52 -11.26
C ILE A 133 7.85 17.67 -10.08
N ILE A 134 7.16 18.81 -10.02
CA ILE A 134 6.05 19.07 -9.11
C ILE A 134 4.74 18.89 -9.89
N TYR A 135 3.91 17.98 -9.41
CA TYR A 135 2.54 17.79 -9.88
C TYR A 135 1.57 18.35 -8.82
N VAL A 136 0.49 18.98 -9.26
CA VAL A 136 -0.67 19.25 -8.39
C VAL A 136 -1.77 18.26 -8.74
N LEU A 137 -2.12 17.39 -7.80
CA LEU A 137 -3.19 16.41 -7.97
C LEU A 137 -4.49 16.89 -7.32
N ASP A 138 -5.62 16.43 -7.86
CA ASP A 138 -6.98 16.68 -7.39
C ASP A 138 -7.80 15.37 -7.41
N ASP A 139 -8.48 15.07 -6.31
CA ASP A 139 -9.31 13.87 -6.14
C ASP A 139 -10.81 14.21 -5.92
N GLY A 140 -11.19 15.48 -6.12
CA GLY A 140 -12.51 16.02 -5.81
C GLY A 140 -12.73 16.37 -4.33
N THR A 141 -11.82 16.00 -3.43
CA THR A 141 -11.87 16.33 -1.99
C THR A 141 -10.92 17.48 -1.61
N GLY A 142 -9.90 17.72 -2.43
CA GLY A 142 -8.94 18.83 -2.33
C GLY A 142 -7.78 18.65 -3.30
N THR A 143 -6.78 19.54 -3.23
CA THR A 143 -5.57 19.47 -4.07
C THR A 143 -4.29 19.26 -3.26
N VAL A 144 -3.28 18.56 -3.80
CA VAL A 144 -2.01 18.29 -3.11
C VAL A 144 -0.80 18.43 -4.04
N GLU A 145 0.30 19.01 -3.53
CA GLU A 145 1.61 19.02 -4.20
C GLU A 145 2.31 17.66 -4.05
N VAL A 146 2.71 17.10 -5.19
CA VAL A 146 3.39 15.80 -5.31
C VAL A 146 4.72 16.01 -6.04
N LYS A 147 5.82 15.46 -5.51
CA LYS A 147 7.18 15.68 -6.02
C LYS A 147 7.82 14.36 -6.45
N LYS A 148 8.07 14.21 -7.75
CA LYS A 148 8.85 13.09 -8.31
C LYS A 148 10.25 13.61 -8.63
N PHE A 149 11.28 13.07 -7.97
CA PHE A 149 12.66 13.38 -8.31
C PHE A 149 13.02 12.75 -9.67
N LEU A 150 13.93 13.41 -10.39
CA LEU A 150 14.48 12.92 -11.66
C LEU A 150 15.74 12.10 -11.35
N ASP A 151 15.88 10.95 -11.99
CA ASP A 151 17.07 10.10 -11.84
C ASP A 151 18.11 10.47 -12.90
N ALA A 152 19.40 10.34 -12.57
CA ALA A 152 20.49 10.72 -13.48
C ALA A 152 20.62 9.83 -14.74
N SER A 153 19.75 8.83 -14.88
CA SER A 153 19.59 7.95 -16.04
C SER A 153 18.44 8.35 -16.97
N ASP A 154 17.67 9.40 -16.62
CA ASP A 154 16.57 9.89 -17.44
C ASP A 154 17.14 10.71 -18.62
N ASP A 155 17.41 10.03 -19.75
CA ASP A 155 17.80 10.67 -21.01
C ASP A 155 16.68 11.62 -21.50
N GLN A 156 17.03 12.67 -22.27
CA GLN A 156 16.07 13.71 -22.70
C GLN A 156 14.88 13.15 -23.51
N ASP A 157 15.09 12.09 -24.29
CA ASP A 157 14.03 11.40 -25.03
C ASP A 157 13.09 10.61 -24.10
N PHE A 158 13.61 10.09 -22.99
CA PHE A 158 12.82 9.43 -21.95
C PHE A 158 12.02 10.45 -21.13
N GLU A 159 12.60 11.61 -20.80
CA GLU A 159 11.86 12.73 -20.21
C GLU A 159 10.70 13.19 -21.11
N ALA A 160 10.89 13.26 -22.43
CA ALA A 160 9.87 13.69 -23.36
C ALA A 160 8.68 12.71 -23.39
N ALA A 161 8.95 11.41 -23.53
CA ALA A 161 7.91 10.38 -23.47
C ALA A 161 7.19 10.36 -22.11
N GLN A 162 7.92 10.56 -21.01
CA GLN A 162 7.33 10.65 -19.67
C GLN A 162 6.45 11.91 -19.52
N ARG A 163 6.78 13.04 -20.16
CA ARG A 163 5.91 14.24 -20.13
C ARG A 163 4.59 14.03 -20.88
N ASP A 164 4.61 13.26 -21.97
CA ASP A 164 3.40 12.88 -22.70
C ASP A 164 2.51 11.92 -21.88
N GLU A 165 3.10 11.01 -21.11
CA GLU A 165 2.34 10.09 -20.24
C GLU A 165 1.72 10.81 -19.02
N TYR A 166 2.45 11.74 -18.39
CA TYR A 166 2.06 12.41 -17.14
C TYR A 166 1.67 13.89 -17.33
N HIS A 167 0.93 14.22 -18.39
CA HIS A 167 0.44 15.58 -18.65
C HIS A 167 -0.79 15.98 -17.81
N GLU A 168 -1.15 17.27 -17.85
CA GLU A 168 -2.39 17.78 -17.25
C GLU A 168 -3.63 17.07 -17.80
N GLY A 169 -4.56 16.71 -16.94
CA GLY A 169 -5.74 15.91 -17.30
C GLY A 169 -5.62 14.41 -17.04
N THR A 170 -4.40 13.85 -16.96
CA THR A 170 -4.20 12.43 -16.69
C THR A 170 -4.55 12.08 -15.24
N CYS A 171 -5.33 11.01 -15.04
CA CYS A 171 -5.54 10.40 -13.72
C CYS A 171 -4.37 9.47 -13.40
N VAL A 172 -3.80 9.62 -12.20
CA VAL A 172 -2.61 8.91 -11.76
C VAL A 172 -2.79 8.30 -10.38
N LYS A 173 -2.19 7.13 -10.18
CA LYS A 173 -2.00 6.54 -8.85
C LYS A 173 -0.60 6.87 -8.36
N VAL A 174 -0.51 7.48 -7.18
CA VAL A 174 0.74 7.87 -6.53
C VAL A 174 0.90 7.13 -5.21
N ILE A 175 2.07 6.53 -5.03
CA ILE A 175 2.56 5.99 -3.75
C ILE A 175 3.79 6.81 -3.36
N GLY A 176 3.82 7.34 -2.13
CA GLY A 176 4.90 8.20 -1.68
C GLY A 176 4.97 8.42 -0.17
N SER A 177 6.03 9.10 0.29
CA SER A 177 6.19 9.51 1.70
C SER A 177 5.63 10.90 1.95
N VAL A 178 5.02 11.07 3.13
CA VAL A 178 4.55 12.38 3.60
C VAL A 178 5.72 13.22 4.09
N ARG A 179 5.82 14.46 3.62
CA ARG A 179 6.83 15.44 4.06
C ARG A 179 6.15 16.78 4.33
N ALA A 180 6.69 17.56 5.27
CA ALA A 180 6.38 18.98 5.38
C ALA A 180 7.62 19.82 5.03
N PHE A 181 7.40 20.92 4.31
CA PHE A 181 8.41 21.95 4.10
C PHE A 181 7.75 23.33 4.24
N SER A 182 8.34 24.22 5.03
CA SER A 182 7.77 25.55 5.33
C SER A 182 6.29 25.51 5.73
N ASN A 183 5.94 24.57 6.63
CA ASN A 183 4.58 24.32 7.12
C ASN A 183 3.54 23.91 6.05
N ARG A 184 3.96 23.50 4.84
CA ARG A 184 3.10 22.90 3.81
C ARG A 184 3.45 21.43 3.61
N MET A 185 2.44 20.56 3.71
CA MET A 185 2.59 19.13 3.45
C MET A 185 2.62 18.85 1.94
N ASN A 186 3.47 17.92 1.53
CA ASN A 186 3.60 17.40 0.17
C ASN A 186 3.93 15.91 0.21
N ILE A 187 3.81 15.24 -0.93
CA ILE A 187 4.12 13.82 -1.09
C ILE A 187 5.37 13.68 -1.95
N VAL A 188 6.40 13.01 -1.45
CA VAL A 188 7.56 12.61 -2.25
C VAL A 188 7.30 11.23 -2.83
N VAL A 189 7.26 11.14 -4.16
CA VAL A 189 6.87 9.95 -4.92
C VAL A 189 7.92 8.85 -4.81
N PHE A 190 7.45 7.61 -4.62
CA PHE A 190 8.22 6.39 -4.81
C PHE A 190 7.78 5.65 -6.08
N ASN A 191 6.47 5.63 -6.33
CA ASN A 191 5.89 5.05 -7.53
C ASN A 191 4.71 5.92 -7.97
N MET A 192 4.62 6.16 -9.28
CA MET A 192 3.55 6.92 -9.91
C MET A 192 3.31 6.31 -11.28
N ARG A 193 2.04 6.03 -11.59
CA ARG A 193 1.59 5.50 -12.89
C ARG A 193 0.26 6.12 -13.30
N PRO A 194 -0.12 6.09 -14.59
CA PRO A 194 -1.48 6.34 -15.00
C PRO A 194 -2.46 5.35 -14.37
N VAL A 195 -3.73 5.75 -14.34
CA VAL A 195 -4.86 4.89 -13.98
C VAL A 195 -5.39 4.23 -15.24
N ASP A 196 -5.49 2.89 -15.24
CA ASP A 196 -5.88 2.12 -16.42
C ASP A 196 -7.41 2.01 -16.57
N SER A 197 -8.14 1.99 -15.45
CA SER A 197 -9.61 2.01 -15.40
C SER A 197 -10.14 2.99 -14.34
N ILE A 198 -11.27 3.63 -14.64
CA ILE A 198 -12.02 4.46 -13.68
C ILE A 198 -12.47 3.66 -12.44
N ASP A 199 -12.59 2.33 -12.57
CA ASP A 199 -12.88 1.43 -11.43
C ASP A 199 -11.82 1.53 -10.33
N GLU A 200 -10.55 1.81 -10.68
CA GLU A 200 -9.50 2.03 -9.70
C GLU A 200 -9.74 3.26 -8.83
N VAL A 201 -10.30 4.33 -9.42
CA VAL A 201 -10.64 5.57 -8.71
C VAL A 201 -11.75 5.30 -7.70
N THR A 202 -12.77 4.56 -8.12
CA THR A 202 -13.90 4.13 -7.27
C THR A 202 -13.39 3.22 -6.14
N PHE A 203 -12.56 2.23 -6.47
CA PHE A 203 -11.94 1.33 -5.49
C PHE A 203 -11.10 2.10 -4.47
N HIS A 204 -10.24 3.02 -4.91
CA HIS A 204 -9.39 3.82 -4.02
C HIS A 204 -10.20 4.67 -3.03
N MET A 205 -11.32 5.24 -3.49
CA MET A 205 -12.23 5.99 -2.61
C MET A 205 -12.89 5.07 -1.57
N LEU A 206 -13.35 3.88 -1.98
CA LEU A 206 -13.91 2.88 -1.06
C LEU A 206 -12.86 2.37 -0.05
N ASP A 207 -11.63 2.15 -0.49
CA ASP A 207 -10.50 1.68 0.34
C ASP A 207 -10.07 2.74 1.37
N ALA A 208 -9.99 4.02 0.97
CA ALA A 208 -9.72 5.13 1.88
C ALA A 208 -10.83 5.31 2.95
N ILE A 209 -12.10 5.11 2.58
CA ILE A 209 -13.24 5.10 3.53
C ILE A 209 -13.15 3.89 4.46
N HIS A 210 -12.94 2.69 3.90
CA HIS A 210 -12.87 1.43 4.64
C HIS A 210 -11.74 1.43 5.66
N THR A 211 -10.52 1.80 5.23
CA THR A 211 -9.34 1.95 6.08
C THR A 211 -9.59 2.97 7.20
N HIS A 212 -10.18 4.13 6.90
CA HIS A 212 -10.50 5.13 7.92
C HIS A 212 -11.52 4.62 8.95
N LEU A 213 -12.56 3.89 8.51
CA LEU A 213 -13.54 3.30 9.42
C LEU A 213 -12.92 2.19 10.29
N GLN A 214 -12.10 1.30 9.73
CA GLN A 214 -11.37 0.30 10.53
C GLN A 214 -10.50 0.95 11.61
N LEU A 215 -9.74 2.00 11.24
CA LEU A 215 -8.82 2.68 12.15
C LEU A 215 -9.51 3.50 13.25
N THR A 216 -10.74 3.98 13.01
CA THR A 216 -11.49 4.84 13.96
C THR A 216 -12.59 4.13 14.74
N ARG A 217 -13.13 3.02 14.22
CA ARG A 217 -14.25 2.28 14.83
C ARG A 217 -13.94 0.81 15.11
N GLY A 218 -12.80 0.31 14.65
CA GLY A 218 -12.45 -1.11 14.71
C GLY A 218 -13.11 -1.95 13.62
N PRO A 219 -12.94 -3.29 13.67
CA PRO A 219 -13.58 -4.21 12.73
C PRO A 219 -15.11 -4.13 12.76
N LEU A 220 -15.75 -4.31 11.61
CA LEU A 220 -17.21 -4.40 11.52
C LEU A 220 -17.72 -5.59 12.34
N GLY A 221 -18.50 -5.32 13.39
CA GLY A 221 -19.01 -6.32 14.33
C GLY A 221 -18.10 -6.59 15.54
N GLY A 222 -16.95 -5.93 15.65
CA GLY A 222 -16.18 -5.91 16.89
C GLY A 222 -16.89 -5.14 18.01
N PRO A 223 -16.59 -5.40 19.30
CA PRO A 223 -17.02 -4.51 20.38
C PRO A 223 -16.49 -3.10 20.09
N PRO A 224 -17.25 -2.04 20.42
CA PRO A 224 -16.85 -0.67 20.11
C PRO A 224 -15.45 -0.39 20.68
N ALA A 225 -14.58 0.20 19.85
CA ALA A 225 -13.24 0.57 20.26
C ALA A 225 -13.30 1.39 21.56
N ALA A 226 -12.54 0.96 22.58
CA ALA A 226 -12.58 1.59 23.89
C ALA A 226 -12.16 3.07 23.76
N GLU A 227 -13.11 3.97 24.00
CA GLU A 227 -12.82 5.41 24.04
C GLU A 227 -11.71 5.67 25.07
N PRO A 228 -10.77 6.61 24.79
CA PRO A 228 -9.78 7.01 25.79
C PRO A 228 -10.52 7.56 27.01
N GLN A 229 -10.42 6.81 28.11
CA GLN A 229 -11.25 6.96 29.31
C GLN A 229 -11.00 8.31 30.00
N ALA A 230 -11.74 9.34 29.57
CA ALA A 230 -11.79 10.62 30.26
C ALA A 230 -12.38 10.42 31.66
N THR A 231 -11.70 10.95 32.67
CA THR A 231 -12.10 10.76 34.07
C THR A 231 -13.47 11.36 34.34
N SER A 232 -14.28 10.63 35.11
CA SER A 232 -15.70 10.85 35.27
C SER A 232 -16.06 12.18 35.93
N SER A 233 -17.06 12.86 35.36
CA SER A 233 -18.05 13.59 36.16
C SER A 233 -19.44 13.34 35.58
N SER A 234 -20.40 13.10 36.46
CA SER A 234 -21.67 12.44 36.16
C SER A 234 -22.75 13.40 35.66
N ARG A 235 -23.53 12.97 34.65
CA ARG A 235 -24.94 13.35 34.48
C ARG A 235 -25.70 12.42 33.50
N PRO A 236 -27.05 12.34 33.58
CA PRO A 236 -27.80 11.17 33.13
C PRO A 236 -28.32 11.24 31.69
N SER A 237 -28.73 10.04 31.24
CA SER A 237 -29.41 9.74 29.97
C SER A 237 -30.49 10.75 29.54
N THR A 238 -30.58 10.99 28.23
CA THR A 238 -31.84 11.29 27.56
C THR A 238 -31.86 10.63 26.19
N THR A 239 -32.71 9.62 26.03
CA THR A 239 -32.99 8.95 24.76
C THR A 239 -33.56 9.94 23.73
N TYR A 240 -33.05 9.92 22.49
CA TYR A 240 -33.84 10.26 21.31
C TYR A 240 -33.39 9.41 20.12
N GLU A 241 -34.35 8.76 19.48
CA GLU A 241 -34.16 8.02 18.23
C GLU A 241 -33.95 8.99 17.05
N ASN A 242 -33.22 8.56 16.03
CA ASN A 242 -33.87 8.42 14.72
C ASN A 242 -33.14 7.43 13.80
N SER A 243 -33.90 6.83 12.91
CA SER A 243 -33.51 5.71 12.04
C SER A 243 -33.68 6.05 10.55
N ALA A 244 -33.41 5.07 9.69
CA ALA A 244 -33.30 5.16 8.21
C ALA A 244 -32.05 5.92 7.71
N TYR A 245 -31.32 5.43 6.70
CA TYR A 245 -31.72 4.50 5.64
C TYR A 245 -30.80 3.27 5.55
N GLN A 246 -31.39 2.08 5.49
CA GLN A 246 -30.79 0.90 4.85
C GLN A 246 -31.36 0.79 3.44
N GLN A 247 -30.51 0.56 2.43
CA GLN A 247 -30.96 -0.06 1.18
C GLN A 247 -29.88 -0.97 0.61
N TYR A 248 -30.19 -2.27 0.65
CA TYR A 248 -29.64 -3.42 -0.06
C TYR A 248 -28.50 -3.18 -1.07
N GLN A 249 -27.35 -3.84 -0.82
CA GLN A 249 -26.80 -4.85 -1.75
C GLN A 249 -26.21 -6.02 -0.94
N GLN A 250 -26.82 -7.21 -1.04
CA GLN A 250 -26.19 -8.45 -0.60
C GLN A 250 -25.18 -8.89 -1.66
N HIS A 251 -23.90 -8.87 -1.34
CA HIS A 251 -22.89 -9.68 -2.01
C HIS A 251 -22.06 -10.38 -0.94
N GLU A 252 -22.04 -11.71 -0.98
CA GLU A 252 -21.31 -12.53 -0.01
C GLU A 252 -19.81 -12.27 -0.09
N SER A 253 -19.28 -11.51 0.88
CA SER A 253 -17.85 -11.35 1.07
C SER A 253 -17.25 -12.67 1.60
N ARG A 254 -17.01 -13.64 0.72
CA ARG A 254 -16.20 -14.82 1.05
C ARG A 254 -14.77 -14.36 1.28
N ALA A 255 -14.27 -14.57 2.49
CA ALA A 255 -12.94 -14.17 2.90
C ALA A 255 -11.91 -15.27 2.58
N THR A 256 -10.66 -15.05 2.98
CA THR A 256 -9.49 -15.91 2.67
C THR A 256 -9.56 -17.34 3.25
N ASP A 257 -10.50 -17.61 4.15
CA ASP A 257 -10.85 -18.93 4.70
C ASP A 257 -11.95 -19.65 3.89
N GLY A 258 -12.46 -19.03 2.82
CA GLY A 258 -13.53 -19.57 1.98
C GLY A 258 -14.93 -19.39 2.55
N PHE A 259 -15.07 -18.92 3.79
CA PHE A 259 -16.35 -18.70 4.47
C PHE A 259 -16.89 -17.27 4.30
N THR A 260 -18.20 -17.14 4.41
CA THR A 260 -18.87 -15.85 4.61
C THR A 260 -18.79 -15.40 6.07
N ASN A 261 -19.09 -14.13 6.35
CA ASN A 261 -19.04 -13.58 7.71
C ASN A 261 -19.96 -14.37 8.68
N ILE A 262 -21.20 -14.63 8.27
CA ILE A 262 -22.18 -15.38 9.07
C ILE A 262 -21.72 -16.82 9.32
N GLN A 263 -21.13 -17.49 8.32
CA GLN A 263 -20.58 -18.83 8.46
C GLN A 263 -19.43 -18.87 9.48
N ARG A 264 -18.51 -17.89 9.45
CA ARG A 264 -17.44 -17.80 10.45
C ARG A 264 -18.00 -17.63 11.86
N GLN A 265 -19.00 -16.77 12.05
CA GLN A 265 -19.63 -16.56 13.35
C GLN A 265 -20.34 -17.82 13.88
N ILE A 266 -20.94 -18.62 12.99
CA ILE A 266 -21.52 -19.93 13.34
C ILE A 266 -20.43 -20.92 13.80
N VAL A 267 -19.31 -21.01 13.09
CA VAL A 267 -18.18 -21.87 13.47
C VAL A 267 -17.54 -21.41 14.80
N GLU A 268 -17.35 -20.11 14.99
CA GLU A 268 -16.85 -19.54 16.26
C GLU A 268 -17.83 -19.74 17.42
N PHE A 269 -19.14 -19.74 17.17
CA PHE A 269 -20.16 -20.08 18.16
C PHE A 269 -20.07 -21.56 18.53
N ALA A 270 -20.07 -22.47 17.55
CA ALA A 270 -19.97 -23.92 17.77
C ALA A 270 -18.71 -24.34 18.55
N ARG A 271 -17.56 -23.68 18.29
CA ARG A 271 -16.30 -23.93 19.03
C ARG A 271 -16.41 -23.67 20.53
N ARG A 272 -17.36 -22.84 20.99
CA ARG A 272 -17.59 -22.61 22.44
C ARG A 272 -18.20 -23.83 23.12
N PHE A 273 -18.96 -24.65 22.38
CA PHE A 273 -19.69 -25.81 22.88
C PHE A 273 -19.02 -27.16 22.54
N SER A 274 -17.83 -27.15 21.93
CA SER A 274 -17.06 -28.37 21.57
C SER A 274 -16.82 -29.31 22.76
N HIS A 275 -16.64 -28.73 23.95
CA HIS A 275 -16.41 -29.45 25.21
C HIS A 275 -17.68 -30.02 25.86
N THR A 276 -18.88 -29.62 25.40
CA THR A 276 -20.16 -30.12 25.90
C THR A 276 -20.52 -31.45 25.24
N ALA A 277 -21.35 -32.27 25.88
CA ALA A 277 -21.83 -33.51 25.28
C ALA A 277 -22.80 -33.25 24.12
N GLU A 278 -23.74 -32.31 24.31
CA GLU A 278 -24.85 -32.02 23.39
C GLU A 278 -24.41 -31.16 22.20
N GLY A 279 -23.53 -30.17 22.40
CA GLY A 279 -23.09 -29.25 21.34
C GLY A 279 -23.78 -27.89 21.40
N ALA A 280 -23.73 -27.15 20.30
CA ALA A 280 -24.41 -25.87 20.14
C ALA A 280 -25.86 -26.09 19.69
N TYR A 281 -26.82 -25.45 20.37
CA TYR A 281 -28.25 -25.55 20.06
C TYR A 281 -28.66 -24.52 18.99
N ILE A 282 -29.37 -24.94 17.93
CA ILE A 282 -29.70 -24.08 16.78
C ILE A 282 -30.54 -22.85 17.18
N PRO A 283 -31.63 -22.95 17.96
CA PRO A 283 -32.37 -21.77 18.41
C PRO A 283 -31.54 -20.79 19.26
N GLU A 284 -30.57 -21.28 20.03
CA GLU A 284 -29.65 -20.43 20.80
C GLU A 284 -28.62 -19.75 19.88
N ALA A 285 -28.05 -20.48 18.92
CA ALA A 285 -27.19 -19.92 17.88
C ALA A 285 -27.92 -18.84 17.07
N VAL A 286 -29.16 -19.12 16.66
CA VAL A 286 -30.05 -18.15 16.01
C VAL A 286 -30.25 -16.91 16.89
N HIS A 287 -30.53 -17.07 18.18
CA HIS A 287 -30.74 -15.94 19.10
C HIS A 287 -29.47 -15.11 19.29
N ALA A 288 -28.33 -15.76 19.53
CA ALA A 288 -27.03 -15.12 19.74
C ALA A 288 -26.51 -14.42 18.48
N LEU A 289 -26.83 -14.94 17.29
CA LEU A 289 -26.31 -14.45 16.01
C LEU A 289 -27.29 -13.53 15.24
N ARG A 290 -28.42 -13.11 15.82
CA ARG A 290 -29.38 -12.18 15.17
C ARG A 290 -28.78 -10.83 14.73
N ALA A 291 -27.62 -10.46 15.26
CA ALA A 291 -26.86 -9.28 14.83
C ALA A 291 -26.10 -9.49 13.49
N HIS A 292 -25.91 -10.75 13.07
CA HIS A 292 -25.11 -11.13 11.90
C HIS A 292 -25.95 -11.64 10.71
N GLY A 293 -27.24 -11.91 10.92
CA GLY A 293 -28.18 -12.30 9.85
C GLY A 293 -29.59 -12.53 10.38
N SER A 294 -30.55 -12.68 9.48
CA SER A 294 -31.90 -13.13 9.83
C SER A 294 -31.89 -14.59 10.30
N GLU A 295 -32.90 -15.01 11.07
CA GLU A 295 -33.03 -16.40 11.52
C GLU A 295 -32.99 -17.41 10.36
N LYS A 296 -33.56 -17.05 9.19
CA LYS A 296 -33.49 -17.89 8.00
C LYS A 296 -32.05 -18.02 7.50
N GLU A 297 -31.33 -16.90 7.31
CA GLU A 297 -29.94 -16.91 6.83
C GLU A 297 -29.00 -17.66 7.79
N ILE A 298 -29.22 -17.57 9.11
CA ILE A 298 -28.45 -18.33 10.10
C ILE A 298 -28.69 -19.84 9.94
N ARG A 299 -29.95 -20.27 9.82
CA ARG A 299 -30.30 -21.69 9.63
C ARG A 299 -29.80 -22.24 8.29
N ASP A 300 -29.98 -21.50 7.20
CA ASP A 300 -29.48 -21.87 5.87
C ASP A 300 -27.94 -22.00 5.88
N ALA A 301 -27.23 -21.10 6.58
CA ALA A 301 -25.78 -21.17 6.72
C ALA A 301 -25.27 -22.31 7.63
N ILE A 302 -26.03 -22.69 8.68
CA ILE A 302 -25.74 -23.89 9.50
C ILE A 302 -25.86 -25.14 8.63
N ASN A 303 -26.94 -25.27 7.86
CA ASN A 303 -27.17 -26.41 6.97
C ASN A 303 -26.05 -26.54 5.93
N TRP A 304 -25.68 -25.44 5.26
CA TRP A 304 -24.57 -25.45 4.29
C TRP A 304 -23.24 -25.86 4.92
N LEU A 305 -22.94 -25.39 6.13
CA LEU A 305 -21.72 -25.78 6.85
C LEU A 305 -21.74 -27.26 7.29
N GLN A 306 -22.91 -27.86 7.50
CA GLN A 306 -23.04 -29.31 7.72
C GLN A 306 -22.84 -30.10 6.42
N GLU A 307 -23.42 -29.65 5.30
CA GLU A 307 -23.25 -30.28 3.98
C GLU A 307 -21.78 -30.30 3.51
N GLU A 308 -21.05 -29.21 3.75
CA GLU A 308 -19.62 -29.08 3.45
C GLU A 308 -18.71 -29.75 4.50
N GLY A 309 -19.29 -30.42 5.50
CA GLY A 309 -18.56 -31.19 6.52
C GLY A 309 -17.78 -30.38 7.55
N ASN A 310 -18.02 -29.06 7.65
CA ASN A 310 -17.38 -28.18 8.64
C ASN A 310 -18.07 -28.28 10.02
N LEU A 311 -19.35 -28.63 10.01
CA LEU A 311 -20.15 -28.94 11.19
C LEU A 311 -20.73 -30.36 11.07
N TYR A 312 -21.07 -30.97 12.21
CA TYR A 312 -21.85 -32.21 12.27
C TYR A 312 -22.94 -32.13 13.33
N ALA A 313 -24.07 -32.82 13.10
CA ALA A 313 -25.14 -32.99 14.08
C ALA A 313 -24.76 -34.06 15.13
N VAL A 314 -25.14 -33.87 16.39
CA VAL A 314 -24.56 -34.63 17.52
C VAL A 314 -25.54 -35.58 18.20
N ALA A 315 -26.72 -35.09 18.56
CA ALA A 315 -27.69 -35.81 19.40
C ALA A 315 -29.09 -35.81 18.82
N ASP A 316 -29.49 -34.69 18.21
CA ASP A 316 -30.73 -34.48 17.47
C ASP A 316 -30.48 -33.47 16.32
N ASP A 317 -31.52 -33.20 15.54
CA ASP A 317 -31.47 -32.30 14.38
C ASP A 317 -31.29 -30.81 14.76
N ASP A 318 -31.42 -30.45 16.05
CA ASP A 318 -31.27 -29.08 16.57
C ASP A 318 -29.90 -28.84 17.26
N HIS A 319 -28.98 -29.82 17.31
CA HIS A 319 -27.67 -29.70 17.97
C HIS A 319 -26.47 -30.02 17.07
N PHE A 320 -25.48 -29.12 17.03
CA PHE A 320 -24.32 -29.20 16.13
C PHE A 320 -22.97 -28.90 16.81
N LYS A 321 -21.87 -29.42 16.23
CA LYS A 321 -20.47 -29.18 16.64
C LYS A 321 -19.56 -28.96 15.43
N THR A 322 -18.37 -28.40 15.65
CA THR A 322 -17.31 -28.29 14.63
C THR A 322 -16.57 -29.59 14.41
N THR A 323 -16.25 -29.89 13.15
CA THR A 323 -15.46 -31.07 12.75
C THR A 323 -13.98 -30.96 13.12
N ASP A 324 -13.43 -29.73 13.21
CA ASP A 324 -12.12 -29.47 13.80
C ASP A 324 -12.11 -29.83 15.29
N SER A 325 -11.13 -30.65 15.70
CA SER A 325 -10.83 -31.05 17.09
C SER A 325 -9.71 -30.22 17.71
#